data_AF-A6ET17-F1
#
_entry.id   AF-A6ET17-F1
#
_cell.length_a   1.000
_cell.length_b   1.000
_cell.length_c   1.000
_cell.angle_alpha   90.00
_cell.angle_beta   90.00
_cell.angle_gamma   90.00
#
_symmetry.space_group_name_H-M   'P 1'
#
loop_
_entity.id
_entity.type
_entity.pdbx_description
1 polymer ?
#
loop_
_entity_poly.entity_id
_entity_poly.type
_entity_poly.pdbx_seq_one_letter_code
_entity_poly.pdbx_strand_id
1 'polypeptide(L)'
;MIKFFRKIRQNLISDGKTGKYLKYAIGEIILVVIGIVFALQINNWNENRKSNNILNNYYHQILTDLAKDYNRIHYDLYALETDYIETYNEFIKNLPAQESPEAIITSSKILEYTTTAYTNFNTNTIETLQSTGDIKLIPTEIRNKLIELKNDQDMSYRASNINYENFLTEISRATALGYNPNLFPLDGTEKVPKQLYKDLKIEENYSEIALIIVSSYFVKNLGEMDTFRSLKAIQKDAHSLFKLINEELGNPYTDIEKVTSEFKTLNKLLYTGKTADDIIAVIKKQDKDNPDYDISELYINGLGYYYLNTVKQKNDALKIFKLNIDMYPESWNPYDSYAECLLRMGNKEQAIQYYKKSLVLNPENENAIKALSELSVEN
;
A
#
# COMPACT_ATOMS: atom_id res chain seq x y z
N MET A 1 -43.66 -2.12 48.69
CA MET A 1 -42.71 -1.66 49.75
C MET A 1 -43.12 -0.35 50.42
N ILE A 2 -43.36 0.75 49.69
CA ILE A 2 -43.59 2.10 50.30
C ILE A 2 -44.72 2.14 51.35
N LYS A 3 -45.82 1.41 51.17
CA LYS A 3 -46.94 1.39 52.13
C LYS A 3 -46.60 0.70 53.47
N PHE A 4 -45.70 -0.29 53.46
CA PHE A 4 -45.29 -1.06 54.64
C PHE A 4 -44.37 -0.23 55.55
N PHE A 5 -43.32 0.34 54.95
CA PHE A 5 -42.39 1.28 55.57
C PHE A 5 -43.11 2.53 56.13
N ARG A 6 -44.11 3.04 55.40
CA ARG A 6 -44.98 4.13 55.86
C ARG A 6 -45.78 3.78 57.13
N LYS A 7 -46.31 2.55 57.23
CA LYS A 7 -47.12 2.12 58.38
C LYS A 7 -46.27 1.95 59.65
N ILE A 8 -45.04 1.45 59.50
CA ILE A 8 -44.06 1.35 60.60
C ILE A 8 -43.68 2.74 61.14
N ARG A 9 -43.42 3.69 60.25
CA ARG A 9 -43.12 5.08 60.62
C ARG A 9 -44.26 5.76 61.38
N GLN A 10 -45.50 5.57 60.91
CA GLN A 10 -46.69 6.12 61.58
C GLN A 10 -46.85 5.54 63.00
N ASN A 11 -46.64 4.23 63.17
CA ASN A 11 -46.70 3.58 64.47
C ASN A 11 -45.57 4.02 65.44
N LEU A 12 -44.37 4.31 64.93
CA LEU A 12 -43.25 4.79 65.75
C LEU A 12 -43.45 6.23 66.26
N ILE A 13 -44.17 7.06 65.51
CA ILE A 13 -44.56 8.41 65.91
C ILE A 13 -45.70 8.37 66.93
N SER A 14 -46.72 7.53 66.73
CA SER A 14 -47.87 7.42 67.65
C SER A 14 -47.48 6.93 69.05
N ASP A 15 -46.40 6.13 69.14
CA ASP A 15 -45.85 5.60 70.40
C ASP A 15 -44.93 6.59 71.15
N GLY A 16 -44.72 7.82 70.65
CA GLY A 16 -43.80 8.80 71.26
C GLY A 16 -42.30 8.48 71.06
N LYS A 17 -41.95 7.52 70.18
CA LYS A 17 -40.58 7.03 69.96
C LYS A 17 -39.85 7.80 68.83
N THR A 18 -39.82 9.12 68.91
CA THR A 18 -39.23 10.02 67.89
C THR A 18 -37.80 9.69 67.50
N GLY A 19 -36.93 9.30 68.45
CA GLY A 19 -35.55 8.90 68.14
C GLY A 19 -35.43 7.62 67.30
N LYS A 20 -36.35 6.65 67.47
CA LYS A 20 -36.41 5.44 66.63
C LYS A 20 -36.96 5.75 65.24
N TYR A 21 -37.95 6.65 65.15
CA TYR A 21 -38.47 7.15 63.88
C TYR A 21 -37.37 7.82 63.05
N LEU A 22 -36.58 8.72 63.64
CA LEU A 22 -35.47 9.40 62.97
C LEU A 22 -34.43 8.43 62.43
N LYS A 23 -33.97 7.46 63.26
CA LYS A 23 -33.02 6.43 62.82
C LYS A 23 -33.57 5.60 61.64
N TYR A 24 -34.86 5.27 61.66
CA TYR A 24 -35.50 4.48 60.61
C TYR A 24 -35.66 5.28 59.31
N ALA A 25 -36.11 6.54 59.40
CA ALA A 25 -36.24 7.43 58.24
C ALA A 25 -34.87 7.75 57.60
N ILE A 26 -33.83 7.95 58.42
CA ILE A 26 -32.45 8.12 57.94
C ILE A 26 -31.98 6.84 57.24
N GLY A 27 -32.25 5.65 57.80
CA GLY A 27 -31.94 4.37 57.17
C GLY A 27 -32.62 4.18 55.80
N GLU A 28 -33.89 4.57 55.67
CA GLU A 28 -34.61 4.54 54.38
C GLU A 28 -34.00 5.50 53.35
N ILE A 29 -33.65 6.72 53.77
CA ILE A 29 -32.98 7.69 52.88
C ILE A 29 -31.64 7.14 52.42
N ILE A 30 -30.84 6.59 53.33
CA ILE A 30 -29.55 5.97 53.01
C ILE A 30 -29.73 4.82 52.01
N LEU A 31 -30.72 3.94 52.20
CA LEU A 31 -31.01 2.84 51.27
C LEU A 31 -31.41 3.34 49.87
N VAL A 32 -32.26 4.38 49.80
CA VAL A 32 -32.65 4.99 48.51
C VAL A 32 -31.46 5.65 47.84
N VAL A 33 -30.64 6.40 48.59
CA VAL A 33 -29.44 7.05 48.06
C VAL A 33 -28.44 6.01 47.54
N ILE A 34 -28.19 4.93 48.28
CA ILE A 34 -27.36 3.81 47.84
C ILE A 34 -27.91 3.20 46.54
N GLY A 35 -29.22 2.97 46.46
CA GLY A 35 -29.87 2.45 45.25
C GLY A 35 -29.69 3.36 44.04
N ILE A 36 -29.84 4.69 44.21
CA ILE A 36 -29.62 5.68 43.15
C ILE A 36 -28.15 5.70 42.71
N VAL A 37 -27.21 5.70 43.67
CA VAL A 37 -25.77 5.68 43.37
C VAL A 37 -25.39 4.42 42.59
N PHE A 38 -25.87 3.24 43.01
CA PHE A 38 -25.65 2.00 42.26
C PHE A 38 -26.25 2.04 40.86
N ALA A 39 -27.48 2.55 40.70
CA ALA A 39 -28.10 2.69 39.39
C ALA A 39 -27.31 3.63 38.46
N LEU A 40 -26.84 4.77 38.98
CA LEU A 40 -25.99 5.71 38.24
C LEU A 40 -24.64 5.07 37.88
N GLN A 41 -24.02 4.33 38.80
CA GLN A 41 -22.76 3.63 38.54
C GLN A 41 -22.91 2.56 37.45
N ILE A 42 -23.98 1.76 37.49
CA ILE A 42 -24.28 0.75 36.45
C ILE A 42 -24.49 1.43 35.10
N ASN A 43 -25.24 2.54 35.07
CA ASN A 43 -25.46 3.29 33.83
C ASN A 43 -24.14 3.85 33.26
N ASN A 44 -23.33 4.48 34.11
CA ASN A 44 -22.01 5.01 33.71
C ASN A 44 -21.08 3.90 33.20
N TRP A 45 -21.08 2.73 33.84
CA TRP A 45 -20.27 1.60 33.39
C TRP A 45 -20.72 1.07 32.03
N ASN A 46 -22.04 0.99 31.79
CA ASN A 46 -22.56 0.57 30.49
C ASN A 46 -22.22 1.57 29.38
N GLU A 47 -22.32 2.88 29.65
CA GLU A 47 -21.92 3.93 28.69
C GLU A 47 -20.40 3.91 28.41
N ASN A 48 -19.57 3.70 29.44
CA ASN A 48 -18.13 3.52 29.26
C ASN A 48 -17.81 2.27 28.42
N ARG A 49 -18.49 1.15 28.66
CA ARG A 49 -18.32 -0.07 27.86
C ARG A 49 -18.65 0.16 26.38
N LYS A 50 -19.77 0.84 26.09
CA LYS A 50 -20.13 1.18 24.70
C LYS A 50 -19.09 2.08 24.05
N SER A 51 -18.63 3.12 24.77
CA SER A 51 -17.60 4.04 24.28
C SER A 51 -16.28 3.32 24.00
N ASN A 52 -15.87 2.39 24.88
CA ASN A 52 -14.66 1.59 24.68
C ASN A 52 -14.79 0.62 23.49
N ASN A 53 -15.96 0.04 23.26
CA ASN A 53 -16.17 -0.80 22.08
C ASN A 53 -16.06 -0.01 20.78
N ILE A 54 -16.62 1.21 20.76
CA ILE A 54 -16.49 2.13 19.62
C ILE A 54 -15.02 2.50 19.40
N LEU A 55 -14.30 2.86 20.48
CA LEU A 55 -12.88 3.17 20.44
C LEU A 55 -12.05 2.01 19.87
N ASN A 56 -12.25 0.78 20.35
CA ASN A 56 -11.56 -0.40 19.86
C ASN A 56 -11.83 -0.65 18.37
N ASN A 57 -13.07 -0.47 17.91
CA ASN A 57 -13.40 -0.59 16.50
C ASN A 57 -12.68 0.45 15.65
N TYR A 58 -12.56 1.69 16.13
CA TYR A 58 -11.77 2.71 15.45
C TYR A 58 -10.28 2.40 15.47
N TYR A 59 -9.72 1.89 16.56
CA TYR A 59 -8.33 1.46 16.60
C TYR A 59 -8.03 0.38 15.55
N HIS A 60 -8.85 -0.66 15.41
CA HIS A 60 -8.65 -1.67 14.36
C HIS A 60 -8.73 -1.07 12.95
N GLN A 61 -9.66 -0.14 12.70
CA GLN A 61 -9.76 0.56 11.41
C GLN A 61 -8.55 1.44 11.14
N ILE A 62 -8.12 2.25 12.12
CA ILE A 62 -6.91 3.09 12.00
C ILE A 62 -5.69 2.22 11.72
N LEU A 63 -5.48 1.15 12.49
CA LEU A 63 -4.33 0.26 12.27
C LEU A 63 -4.36 -0.33 10.86
N THR A 64 -5.55 -0.69 10.36
CA THR A 64 -5.73 -1.23 8.99
C THR A 64 -5.34 -0.20 7.94
N ASP A 65 -5.81 1.04 8.09
CA ASP A 65 -5.49 2.14 7.17
C ASP A 65 -4.00 2.47 7.20
N LEU A 66 -3.41 2.57 8.41
CA LEU A 66 -1.97 2.80 8.60
C LEU A 66 -1.13 1.72 7.92
N ALA A 67 -1.54 0.46 8.00
CA ALA A 67 -0.81 -0.64 7.38
C ALA A 67 -0.91 -0.63 5.85
N LYS A 68 -2.08 -0.29 5.28
CA LYS A 68 -2.22 -0.11 3.83
C LYS A 68 -1.33 1.02 3.34
N ASP A 69 -1.38 2.17 4.02
CA ASP A 69 -0.55 3.33 3.69
C ASP A 69 0.93 3.00 3.82
N TYR A 70 1.35 2.37 4.92
CA TYR A 70 2.74 1.98 5.16
C TYR A 70 3.30 1.09 4.04
N ASN A 71 2.53 0.08 3.64
CA ASN A 71 2.90 -0.82 2.54
C ASN A 71 2.94 -0.09 1.20
N ARG A 72 1.95 0.77 0.91
CA ARG A 72 1.93 1.58 -0.32
C ARG A 72 3.15 2.51 -0.40
N ILE A 73 3.44 3.23 0.68
CA ILE A 73 4.60 4.12 0.77
C ILE A 73 5.90 3.34 0.56
N HIS A 74 6.00 2.11 1.10
CA HIS A 74 7.17 1.27 0.90
C HIS A 74 7.42 0.99 -0.60
N TYR A 75 6.38 0.64 -1.35
CA TYR A 75 6.48 0.43 -2.80
C TYR A 75 6.83 1.73 -3.53
N ASP A 76 6.21 2.85 -3.16
CA ASP A 76 6.44 4.14 -3.80
C ASP A 76 7.85 4.67 -3.55
N LEU A 77 8.39 4.50 -2.35
CA LEU A 77 9.78 4.82 -2.02
C LEU A 77 10.76 3.99 -2.85
N TYR A 78 10.49 2.69 -2.99
CA TYR A 78 11.33 1.81 -3.81
C TYR A 78 11.32 2.27 -5.27
N ALA A 79 10.15 2.46 -5.87
CA ALA A 79 10.03 2.92 -7.26
C ALA A 79 10.68 4.30 -7.48
N LEU A 80 10.52 5.25 -6.55
CA LEU A 80 11.18 6.55 -6.64
C LEU A 80 12.71 6.42 -6.60
N GLU A 81 13.24 5.55 -5.75
CA GLU A 81 14.67 5.35 -5.62
C GLU A 81 15.25 4.65 -6.86
N THR A 82 14.70 3.48 -7.23
CA THR A 82 15.24 2.63 -8.28
C THR A 82 14.86 3.08 -9.68
N ASP A 83 13.61 3.48 -9.89
CA ASP A 83 13.11 3.71 -11.25
C ASP A 83 13.36 5.16 -11.67
N TYR A 84 13.22 6.12 -10.74
CA TYR A 84 13.38 7.54 -11.05
C TYR A 84 14.76 8.11 -10.70
N ILE A 85 15.16 8.10 -9.42
CA ILE A 85 16.35 8.82 -8.94
C ILE A 85 17.63 8.25 -9.57
N GLU A 86 17.76 6.93 -9.64
CA GLU A 86 18.91 6.28 -10.31
C GLU A 86 19.00 6.66 -11.80
N THR A 87 17.88 6.57 -12.52
CA THR A 87 17.80 6.93 -13.95
C THR A 87 18.12 8.41 -14.19
N TYR A 88 17.62 9.30 -13.33
CA TYR A 88 17.96 10.72 -13.39
C TYR A 88 19.45 10.98 -13.14
N ASN A 89 20.03 10.31 -12.16
CA ASN A 89 21.47 10.42 -11.87
C ASN A 89 22.32 9.92 -13.03
N GLU A 90 21.89 8.84 -13.70
CA GLU A 90 22.54 8.36 -14.92
C GLU A 90 22.47 9.39 -16.05
N PHE A 91 21.30 9.98 -16.29
CA PHE A 91 21.12 11.05 -17.27
C PHE A 91 22.08 12.22 -17.01
N ILE A 92 22.09 12.75 -15.78
CA ILE A 92 22.95 13.89 -15.41
C ILE A 92 24.43 13.55 -15.51
N LYS A 93 24.83 12.34 -15.13
CA LYS A 93 26.22 11.87 -15.25
C LYS A 93 26.70 11.85 -16.69
N ASN A 94 25.82 11.46 -17.62
CA ASN A 94 26.14 11.33 -19.05
C ASN A 94 25.91 12.64 -19.84
N LEU A 95 25.25 13.64 -19.24
CA LEU A 95 24.93 14.91 -19.87
C LEU A 95 26.17 15.69 -20.38
N PRO A 96 27.31 15.76 -19.66
CA PRO A 96 28.50 16.46 -20.15
C PRO A 96 29.14 15.86 -21.40
N ALA A 97 28.83 14.59 -21.73
CA ALA A 97 29.35 13.91 -22.91
C ALA A 97 28.51 14.18 -24.18
N GLN A 98 27.39 14.90 -24.06
CA GLN A 98 26.51 15.18 -25.20
C GLN A 98 27.03 16.40 -25.97
N GLU A 99 27.43 16.19 -27.23
CA GLU A 99 28.07 17.22 -28.06
C GLU A 99 27.08 18.08 -28.87
N SER A 100 25.77 17.78 -28.82
CA SER A 100 24.74 18.53 -29.54
C SER A 100 23.40 18.57 -28.80
N PRO A 101 22.53 19.56 -29.07
CA PRO A 101 21.17 19.57 -28.53
C PRO A 101 20.35 18.33 -28.88
N GLU A 102 20.52 17.79 -30.09
CA GLU A 102 19.88 16.53 -30.51
C GLU A 102 20.32 15.33 -29.66
N ALA A 103 21.61 15.26 -29.30
CA ALA A 103 22.15 14.23 -28.43
C ALA A 103 21.57 14.34 -27.00
N ILE A 104 21.35 15.57 -26.50
CA ILE A 104 20.67 15.81 -25.21
C ILE A 104 19.22 15.30 -25.27
N ILE A 105 18.47 15.66 -26.30
CA ILE A 105 17.07 15.23 -26.50
C ILE A 105 17.00 13.69 -26.60
N THR A 106 17.96 13.08 -27.30
CA THR A 106 17.99 11.63 -27.47
C THR A 106 18.35 10.91 -26.17
N SER A 107 19.30 11.44 -25.40
CA SER A 107 19.72 10.84 -24.13
C SER A 107 18.68 11.00 -23.02
N SER A 108 17.81 12.02 -23.07
CA SER A 108 16.73 12.19 -22.07
C SER A 108 15.63 11.14 -22.14
N LYS A 109 15.59 10.30 -23.18
CA LYS A 109 14.57 9.24 -23.33
C LYS A 109 14.56 8.23 -22.19
N ILE A 110 15.71 8.00 -21.54
CA ILE A 110 15.76 7.10 -20.39
C ILE A 110 14.82 7.55 -19.26
N LEU A 111 14.52 8.85 -19.18
CA LEU A 111 13.65 9.44 -18.18
C LEU A 111 12.14 9.25 -18.48
N GLU A 112 11.77 8.88 -19.71
CA GLU A 112 10.37 8.75 -20.14
C GLU A 112 9.62 7.61 -19.41
N TYR A 113 10.34 6.55 -19.06
CA TYR A 113 9.76 5.37 -18.41
C TYR A 113 9.58 5.52 -16.90
N THR A 114 9.85 6.71 -16.37
CA THR A 114 9.86 6.93 -14.92
C THR A 114 8.49 7.38 -14.42
N THR A 115 7.82 6.51 -13.67
CA THR A 115 6.51 6.81 -13.07
C THR A 115 6.64 7.79 -11.92
N THR A 116 5.79 8.82 -11.88
CA THR A 116 5.61 9.64 -10.67
C THR A 116 4.80 8.86 -9.65
N ALA A 117 5.26 8.83 -8.41
CA ALA A 117 4.56 8.15 -7.32
C ALA A 117 3.34 8.97 -6.89
N TYR A 118 2.15 8.57 -7.35
CA TYR A 118 0.88 9.07 -6.83
C TYR A 118 0.44 8.22 -5.63
N THR A 119 0.91 8.61 -4.45
CA THR A 119 0.49 7.98 -3.20
C THR A 119 -0.84 8.60 -2.75
N ASN A 120 -1.93 7.86 -2.90
CA ASN A 120 -3.20 8.17 -2.25
C ASN A 120 -3.21 7.52 -0.86
N PHE A 121 -3.44 8.32 0.18
CA PHE A 121 -3.51 7.86 1.57
C PHE A 121 -4.94 7.55 1.99
N ASN A 122 -5.11 6.62 2.92
CA ASN A 122 -6.42 6.25 3.44
C ASN A 122 -6.89 7.29 4.49
N THR A 123 -7.90 8.10 4.16
CA THR A 123 -8.44 9.13 5.06
C THR A 123 -9.82 8.80 5.66
N ASN A 124 -10.45 7.71 5.21
CA ASN A 124 -11.83 7.36 5.56
C ASN A 124 -12.07 7.30 7.09
N THR A 125 -11.16 6.67 7.83
CA THR A 125 -11.34 6.50 9.28
C THR A 125 -11.22 7.82 10.03
N ILE A 126 -10.25 8.66 9.69
CA ILE A 126 -10.08 9.97 10.35
C ILE A 126 -11.21 10.94 9.99
N GLU A 127 -11.68 10.93 8.75
CA GLU A 127 -12.85 11.73 8.33
C GLU A 127 -14.13 11.28 9.04
N THR A 128 -14.30 9.97 9.24
CA THR A 128 -15.41 9.42 10.03
C THR A 128 -15.32 9.85 11.49
N LEU A 129 -14.15 9.76 12.12
CA LEU A 129 -13.92 10.23 13.50
C LEU A 129 -14.25 11.72 13.68
N GLN A 130 -13.90 12.55 12.69
CA GLN A 130 -14.17 13.99 12.71
C GLN A 130 -15.65 14.31 12.52
N SER A 131 -16.30 13.69 11.53
CA SER A 131 -17.70 13.97 11.19
C SER A 131 -18.70 13.47 12.26
N THR A 132 -18.40 12.34 12.90
CA THR A 132 -19.20 11.78 14.01
C THR A 132 -18.94 12.50 15.34
N GLY A 133 -17.79 13.17 15.47
CA GLY A 133 -17.32 13.72 16.74
C GLY A 133 -16.73 12.66 17.68
N ASP A 134 -16.60 11.41 17.23
CA ASP A 134 -15.98 10.31 17.99
C ASP A 134 -14.47 10.48 18.16
N ILE A 135 -13.85 11.40 17.43
CA ILE A 135 -12.45 11.79 17.63
C ILE A 135 -12.14 12.19 19.09
N LYS A 136 -13.15 12.64 19.86
CA LYS A 136 -13.01 12.95 21.29
C LYS A 136 -12.75 11.71 22.17
N LEU A 137 -13.10 10.52 21.69
CA LEU A 137 -12.87 9.24 22.38
C LEU A 137 -11.40 8.82 22.28
N ILE A 138 -10.69 9.27 21.25
CA ILE A 138 -9.27 8.97 21.03
C ILE A 138 -8.43 9.73 22.07
N PRO A 139 -7.50 9.07 22.78
CA PRO A 139 -6.55 9.72 23.68
C PRO A 139 -5.83 10.88 23.00
N THR A 140 -5.59 11.97 23.74
CA THR A 140 -5.05 13.22 23.18
C THR A 140 -3.75 13.03 22.41
N GLU A 141 -2.84 12.17 22.89
CA GLU A 141 -1.57 11.88 22.21
C GLU A 141 -1.79 11.22 20.84
N ILE A 142 -2.56 10.13 20.79
CA ILE A 142 -2.89 9.41 19.57
C ILE A 142 -3.66 10.31 18.60
N ARG A 143 -4.62 11.08 19.12
CA ARG A 143 -5.42 12.03 18.34
C ARG A 143 -4.55 13.07 17.65
N ASN A 144 -3.63 13.70 18.37
CA ASN A 144 -2.77 14.74 17.81
C ASN A 144 -1.86 14.15 16.73
N LYS A 145 -1.23 13.00 16.99
CA LYS A 145 -0.38 12.30 16.01
C LYS A 145 -1.15 11.87 14.76
N LEU A 146 -2.40 11.42 14.92
CA LEU A 146 -3.26 11.06 13.80
C LEU A 146 -3.60 12.28 12.92
N ILE A 147 -3.86 13.44 13.54
CA ILE A 147 -4.12 14.69 12.82
C ILE A 147 -2.86 15.20 12.12
N GLU A 148 -1.70 15.17 12.80
CA GLU A 148 -0.40 15.54 12.23
C GLU A 148 -0.06 14.67 11.03
N LEU A 149 -0.17 13.34 11.16
CA LEU A 149 0.05 12.39 10.07
C LEU A 149 -0.84 12.70 8.87
N LYS A 150 -2.15 12.94 9.08
CA LYS A 150 -3.07 13.31 8.00
C LYS A 150 -2.64 14.61 7.31
N ASN A 151 -2.21 15.62 8.07
CA ASN A 151 -1.77 16.88 7.49
C ASN A 151 -0.51 16.70 6.63
N ASP A 152 0.44 15.90 7.09
CA ASP A 152 1.67 15.61 6.35
C ASP A 152 1.38 14.81 5.08
N GLN A 153 0.48 13.83 5.16
CA GLN A 153 -0.05 13.10 4.00
C GLN A 153 -0.70 14.04 2.98
N ASP A 154 -1.61 14.91 3.42
CA ASP A 154 -2.28 15.89 2.56
C ASP A 154 -1.29 16.86 1.90
N MET A 155 -0.29 17.34 2.66
CA MET A 155 0.74 18.23 2.15
C MET A 155 1.63 17.54 1.12
N SER A 156 2.07 16.31 1.41
CA SER A 156 2.89 15.52 0.49
C SER A 156 2.15 15.23 -0.82
N TYR A 157 0.88 14.83 -0.74
CA TYR A 157 0.04 14.59 -1.92
C TYR A 157 -0.13 15.85 -2.78
N ARG A 158 -0.46 16.98 -2.16
CA ARG A 158 -0.62 18.26 -2.88
C ARG A 158 0.68 18.72 -3.51
N ALA A 159 1.80 18.65 -2.77
CA ALA A 159 3.10 19.05 -3.28
C ALA A 159 3.53 18.19 -4.48
N SER A 160 3.39 16.87 -4.39
CA SER A 160 3.70 15.95 -5.48
C SER A 160 2.88 16.26 -6.74
N ASN A 161 1.56 16.44 -6.60
CA ASN A 161 0.70 16.80 -7.73
C ASN A 161 1.07 18.15 -8.36
N ILE A 162 1.25 19.20 -7.55
CA ILE A 162 1.63 20.52 -8.06
C ILE A 162 2.97 20.46 -8.80
N ASN A 163 3.94 19.73 -8.25
CA ASN A 163 5.25 19.56 -8.88
C ASN A 163 5.14 18.84 -10.23
N TYR A 164 4.30 17.81 -10.31
CA TYR A 164 4.07 17.10 -11.57
C TYR A 164 3.33 17.95 -12.61
N GLU A 165 2.29 18.68 -12.21
CA GLU A 165 1.57 19.61 -13.10
C GLU A 165 2.51 20.70 -13.65
N ASN A 166 3.39 21.24 -12.81
CA ASN A 166 4.41 22.20 -13.25
C ASN A 166 5.39 21.56 -14.25
N PHE A 167 5.83 20.32 -13.99
CA PHE A 167 6.67 19.57 -14.93
C PHE A 167 5.99 19.34 -16.27
N LEU A 168 4.72 18.90 -16.28
CA LEU A 168 3.93 18.72 -17.50
C LEU A 168 3.76 20.02 -18.26
N THR A 169 3.52 21.12 -17.55
CA THR A 169 3.39 22.46 -18.15
C THR A 169 4.67 22.86 -18.87
N GLU A 170 5.83 22.68 -18.25
CA GLU A 170 7.11 22.99 -18.91
C GLU A 170 7.41 22.05 -20.08
N ILE A 171 7.20 20.74 -19.93
CA ILE A 171 7.37 19.78 -21.04
C ILE A 171 6.43 20.08 -22.21
N SER A 172 5.22 20.59 -21.96
CA SER A 172 4.28 20.96 -23.03
C SER A 172 4.84 22.05 -23.96
N ARG A 173 5.74 22.91 -23.45
CA ARG A 173 6.44 23.92 -24.25
C ARG A 173 7.40 23.26 -25.24
N ALA A 174 8.14 22.24 -24.81
CA ALA A 174 8.96 21.43 -25.72
C ALA A 174 8.07 20.72 -26.76
N THR A 175 6.92 20.20 -26.34
CA THR A 175 5.96 19.55 -27.26
C THR A 175 5.47 20.50 -28.34
N ALA A 176 5.16 21.75 -27.99
CA ALA A 176 4.77 22.79 -28.96
C ALA A 176 5.87 23.11 -29.98
N LEU A 177 7.14 22.87 -29.63
CA LEU A 177 8.30 23.05 -30.53
C LEU A 177 8.60 21.81 -31.39
N GLY A 178 7.84 20.72 -31.23
CA GLY A 178 8.02 19.49 -31.98
C GLY A 178 8.62 18.33 -31.21
N TYR A 179 8.85 18.49 -29.89
CA TYR A 179 9.26 17.36 -29.06
C TYR A 179 8.12 16.34 -28.94
N ASN A 180 8.36 15.10 -29.30
CA ASN A 180 7.43 14.02 -29.00
C ASN A 180 8.22 12.77 -28.58
N PRO A 181 8.20 12.42 -27.29
CA PRO A 181 9.05 11.36 -26.77
C PRO A 181 8.70 9.98 -27.37
N ASN A 182 7.44 9.77 -27.76
CA ASN A 182 6.97 8.55 -28.45
C ASN A 182 7.31 8.47 -29.95
N LEU A 183 7.74 9.57 -30.58
CA LEU A 183 8.00 9.64 -32.02
C LEU A 183 9.50 9.72 -32.38
N PHE A 184 10.38 10.07 -31.44
CA PHE A 184 11.83 9.96 -31.64
C PHE A 184 12.26 8.49 -31.47
N PRO A 185 12.64 7.75 -32.53
CA PRO A 185 12.80 6.29 -32.44
C PRO A 185 13.98 5.88 -31.56
N LEU A 186 13.82 4.77 -30.83
CA LEU A 186 14.89 4.09 -30.07
C LEU A 186 15.55 2.97 -30.89
N ASP A 187 14.92 2.51 -31.97
CA ASP A 187 15.30 1.32 -32.74
C ASP A 187 15.52 1.60 -34.24
N GLY A 188 15.56 2.88 -34.63
CA GLY A 188 15.69 3.28 -36.04
C GLY A 188 14.40 3.12 -36.86
N THR A 189 13.27 2.75 -36.25
CA THR A 189 11.95 2.79 -36.90
C THR A 189 11.32 4.17 -36.69
N GLU A 190 11.71 5.15 -37.48
CA GLU A 190 11.01 6.44 -37.49
C GLU A 190 9.53 6.21 -37.82
N LYS A 191 8.67 6.38 -36.81
CA LYS A 191 7.21 6.34 -36.99
C LYS A 191 6.69 7.57 -37.75
N VAL A 192 7.54 8.58 -37.97
CA VAL A 192 7.20 9.81 -38.69
C VAL A 192 8.11 9.98 -39.91
N PRO A 193 7.59 10.39 -41.07
CA PRO A 193 8.41 10.62 -42.25
C PRO A 193 9.47 11.73 -41.99
N LYS A 194 10.77 11.44 -42.24
CA LYS A 194 11.86 12.45 -42.18
C LYS A 194 11.53 13.76 -42.88
N GLN A 195 10.85 13.64 -44.03
CA GLN A 195 10.48 14.80 -44.84
C GLN A 195 9.50 15.72 -44.10
N LEU A 196 8.55 15.17 -43.32
CA LEU A 196 7.62 15.97 -42.54
C LEU A 196 8.33 16.78 -41.44
N TYR A 197 9.30 16.17 -40.74
CA TYR A 197 10.10 16.87 -39.73
C TYR A 197 10.93 18.00 -40.35
N LYS A 198 11.50 17.74 -41.54
CA LYS A 198 12.25 18.73 -42.31
C LYS A 198 11.36 19.88 -42.80
N ASP A 199 10.17 19.57 -43.30
CA ASP A 199 9.19 20.56 -43.79
C ASP A 199 8.67 21.45 -42.65
N LEU A 200 8.50 20.87 -41.46
CA LEU A 200 8.12 21.59 -40.23
C LEU A 200 9.30 22.28 -39.54
N LYS A 201 10.53 22.07 -40.03
CA LYS A 201 11.76 22.69 -39.51
C LYS A 201 12.02 22.45 -38.02
N ILE A 202 11.66 21.26 -37.52
CA ILE A 202 11.79 20.91 -36.08
C ILE A 202 13.24 21.02 -35.60
N GLU A 203 14.20 20.71 -36.46
CA GLU A 203 15.65 20.80 -36.18
C GLU A 203 16.10 22.22 -35.78
N GLU A 204 15.41 23.27 -36.26
CA GLU A 204 15.72 24.66 -35.87
C GLU A 204 15.41 24.91 -34.38
N ASN A 205 14.57 24.09 -33.74
CA ASN A 205 14.15 24.23 -32.35
C ASN A 205 14.95 23.38 -31.35
N TYR A 206 15.90 22.53 -31.79
CA TYR A 206 16.56 21.55 -30.91
C TYR A 206 17.25 22.18 -29.70
N SER A 207 17.87 23.35 -29.85
CA SER A 207 18.52 24.05 -28.74
C SER A 207 17.52 24.44 -27.64
N GLU A 208 16.34 24.94 -28.03
CA GLU A 208 15.30 25.35 -27.08
C GLU A 208 14.64 24.12 -26.43
N ILE A 209 14.36 23.08 -27.22
CA ILE A 209 13.84 21.81 -26.71
C ILE A 209 14.80 21.20 -25.68
N ALA A 210 16.09 21.12 -26.00
CA ALA A 210 17.10 20.57 -25.09
C ALA A 210 17.16 21.36 -23.76
N LEU A 211 17.08 22.69 -23.82
CA LEU A 211 17.05 23.53 -22.63
C LEU A 211 15.81 23.27 -21.77
N ILE A 212 14.63 23.17 -22.39
CA ILE A 212 13.36 22.88 -21.69
C ILE A 212 13.41 21.50 -21.06
N ILE A 213 13.91 20.48 -21.76
CA ILE A 213 14.01 19.11 -21.24
C ILE A 213 14.91 19.08 -19.99
N VAL A 214 16.12 19.62 -20.09
CA VAL A 214 17.08 19.61 -18.98
C VAL A 214 16.52 20.36 -17.77
N SER A 215 15.92 21.54 -17.97
CA SER A 215 15.34 22.32 -16.88
C SER A 215 14.12 21.64 -16.25
N SER A 216 13.24 21.06 -17.07
CA SER A 216 12.02 20.38 -16.61
C SER A 216 12.36 19.16 -15.77
N TYR A 217 13.27 18.30 -16.23
CA TYR A 217 13.67 17.12 -15.46
C TYR A 217 14.49 17.46 -14.21
N PHE A 218 15.27 18.55 -14.24
CA PHE A 218 15.91 19.06 -13.03
C PHE A 218 14.87 19.46 -11.97
N VAL A 219 13.85 20.22 -12.36
CA VAL A 219 12.75 20.62 -11.45
C VAL A 219 11.96 19.41 -10.97
N LYS A 220 11.62 18.48 -11.87
CA LYS A 220 10.97 17.20 -11.50
C LYS A 220 11.80 16.49 -10.45
N ASN A 221 13.12 16.38 -10.62
CA ASN A 221 13.98 15.68 -9.67
C ASN A 221 13.99 16.32 -8.29
N LEU A 222 14.01 17.65 -8.21
CA LEU A 222 13.87 18.34 -6.91
C LEU A 222 12.55 17.96 -6.23
N GLY A 223 11.44 17.99 -6.97
CA GLY A 223 10.12 17.62 -6.45
C GLY A 223 10.01 16.15 -6.01
N GLU A 224 10.59 15.23 -6.78
CA GLU A 224 10.58 13.80 -6.45
C GLU A 224 11.49 13.49 -5.24
N MET A 225 12.63 14.19 -5.10
CA MET A 225 13.49 14.07 -3.91
C MET A 225 12.83 14.61 -2.64
N ASP A 226 12.08 15.71 -2.75
CA ASP A 226 11.29 16.25 -1.64
C ASP A 226 10.16 15.29 -1.26
N THR A 227 9.44 14.74 -2.26
CA THR A 227 8.42 13.71 -2.07
C THR A 227 8.98 12.48 -1.37
N PHE A 228 10.13 11.98 -1.81
CA PHE A 228 10.83 10.85 -1.19
C PHE A 228 11.15 11.10 0.29
N ARG A 229 11.63 12.30 0.64
CA ARG A 229 11.90 12.68 2.03
C ARG A 229 10.62 12.75 2.86
N SER A 230 9.55 13.34 2.33
CA SER A 230 8.24 13.41 2.98
C SER A 230 7.63 12.04 3.20
N LEU A 231 7.65 11.16 2.19
CA LEU A 231 7.16 9.79 2.30
C LEU A 231 7.93 8.97 3.36
N LYS A 232 9.26 9.13 3.46
CA LYS A 232 10.05 8.51 4.54
C LYS A 232 9.63 9.00 5.93
N ALA A 233 9.34 10.30 6.08
CA ALA A 233 8.85 10.85 7.34
C ALA A 233 7.46 10.29 7.69
N ILE A 234 6.51 10.36 6.76
CA ILE A 234 5.15 9.83 6.90
C ILE A 234 5.18 8.34 7.26
N GLN A 235 6.02 7.53 6.61
CA GLN A 235 6.15 6.11 6.90
C GLN A 235 6.62 5.86 8.35
N LYS A 236 7.56 6.67 8.83
CA LYS A 236 8.06 6.60 10.21
C LYS A 236 6.96 7.00 11.20
N ASP A 237 6.20 8.04 10.91
CA ASP A 237 5.14 8.53 11.79
C ASP A 237 3.95 7.57 11.83
N ALA A 238 3.57 6.97 10.70
CA ALA A 238 2.60 5.89 10.63
C ALA A 238 3.03 4.69 11.49
N HIS A 239 4.30 4.30 11.43
CA HIS A 239 4.82 3.22 12.26
C HIS A 239 4.84 3.58 13.76
N SER A 240 5.15 4.83 14.10
CA SER A 240 5.08 5.32 15.48
C SER A 240 3.65 5.30 16.01
N LEU A 241 2.68 5.71 15.19
CA LEU A 241 1.27 5.72 15.57
C LEU A 241 0.70 4.30 15.71
N PHE A 242 1.11 3.39 14.82
CA PHE A 242 0.81 1.96 14.93
C PHE A 242 1.24 1.42 16.29
N LYS A 243 2.46 1.69 16.76
CA LYS A 243 2.95 1.19 18.05
C LYS A 243 2.06 1.63 19.21
N LEU A 244 1.73 2.92 19.28
CA LEU A 244 0.87 3.47 20.34
C LEU A 244 -0.51 2.82 20.35
N ILE A 245 -1.16 2.71 19.19
CA ILE A 245 -2.50 2.12 19.09
C ILE A 245 -2.47 0.61 19.34
N ASN A 246 -1.44 -0.09 18.86
CA ASN A 246 -1.25 -1.51 19.09
C ASN A 246 -1.05 -1.80 20.60
N GLU A 247 -0.29 -0.95 21.31
CA GLU A 247 -0.13 -1.03 22.76
C GLU A 247 -1.47 -0.85 23.51
N GLU A 248 -2.29 0.12 23.10
CA GLU A 248 -3.64 0.32 23.66
C GLU A 248 -4.57 -0.89 23.46
N LEU A 249 -4.38 -1.64 22.36
CA LEU A 249 -5.12 -2.88 22.08
C LEU A 249 -4.52 -4.11 22.78
N GLY A 250 -3.44 -3.98 23.54
CA GLY A 250 -2.76 -5.12 24.19
C GLY A 250 -1.79 -5.87 23.28
N ASN A 251 -1.25 -5.20 22.26
CA ASN A 251 -0.29 -5.69 21.27
C ASN A 251 -0.76 -6.93 20.47
N PRO A 252 -1.94 -6.90 19.82
CA PRO A 252 -2.42 -8.02 19.00
C PRO A 252 -1.57 -8.26 17.75
N TYR A 253 -0.81 -7.27 17.26
CA TYR A 253 0.03 -7.38 16.07
C TYR A 253 1.52 -7.28 16.41
N THR A 254 2.36 -8.09 15.74
CA THR A 254 3.82 -8.04 15.92
C THR A 254 4.48 -6.90 15.17
N ASP A 255 3.89 -6.47 14.06
CA ASP A 255 4.40 -5.49 13.12
C ASP A 255 3.24 -4.92 12.29
N ILE A 256 3.45 -3.71 11.75
CA ILE A 256 2.39 -2.95 11.06
C ILE A 256 1.93 -3.66 9.79
N GLU A 257 2.83 -4.38 9.12
CA GLU A 257 2.52 -5.11 7.89
C GLU A 257 1.50 -6.24 8.14
N LYS A 258 1.52 -6.86 9.34
CA LYS A 258 0.59 -7.93 9.74
C LYS A 258 -0.82 -7.45 10.13
N VAL A 259 -1.08 -6.14 10.12
CA VAL A 259 -2.45 -5.67 10.39
C VAL A 259 -3.37 -5.93 9.20
N THR A 260 -2.86 -5.72 7.99
CA THR A 260 -3.63 -5.91 6.74
C THR A 260 -3.43 -7.27 6.11
N SER A 261 -2.47 -8.01 6.63
CA SER A 261 -2.11 -9.31 6.14
C SER A 261 -2.14 -10.28 7.30
N GLU A 262 -2.90 -11.37 7.16
CA GLU A 262 -2.65 -12.54 8.00
C GLU A 262 -1.20 -13.06 7.79
N PHE A 263 -0.46 -12.54 6.78
CA PHE A 263 0.88 -13.00 6.37
C PHE A 263 1.85 -11.90 5.84
N LYS A 264 3.13 -11.91 6.23
CA LYS A 264 4.17 -11.01 5.66
C LYS A 264 4.32 -11.21 4.15
N THR A 265 4.55 -10.13 3.38
CA THR A 265 4.76 -10.24 1.92
C THR A 265 6.17 -10.77 1.58
N LEU A 266 6.31 -11.71 0.62
CA LEU A 266 7.65 -12.16 0.15
C LEU A 266 8.41 -11.04 -0.55
N ASN A 267 7.73 -10.00 -1.04
CA ASN A 267 8.36 -8.80 -1.57
C ASN A 267 9.36 -8.18 -0.59
N LYS A 268 9.07 -8.23 0.72
CA LYS A 268 10.00 -7.76 1.76
C LYS A 268 11.36 -8.48 1.71
N LEU A 269 11.38 -9.77 1.34
CA LEU A 269 12.62 -10.53 1.22
C LEU A 269 13.42 -10.07 -0.01
N LEU A 270 12.77 -9.79 -1.14
CA LEU A 270 13.41 -9.23 -2.33
C LEU A 270 14.16 -7.93 -2.00
N TYR A 271 13.51 -7.03 -1.25
CA TYR A 271 14.09 -5.73 -0.87
C TYR A 271 15.25 -5.83 0.13
N THR A 272 15.47 -6.99 0.76
CA THR A 272 16.64 -7.24 1.61
C THR A 272 17.85 -7.79 0.84
N GLY A 273 17.78 -7.82 -0.49
CA GLY A 273 18.84 -8.35 -1.35
C GLY A 273 18.93 -9.89 -1.33
N LYS A 274 17.87 -10.57 -0.87
CA LYS A 274 17.81 -12.03 -0.91
C LYS A 274 17.66 -12.52 -2.34
N THR A 275 18.40 -13.57 -2.66
CA THR A 275 18.28 -14.24 -3.96
C THR A 275 16.96 -15.00 -4.05
N ALA A 276 16.58 -15.41 -5.26
CA ALA A 276 15.43 -16.29 -5.44
C ALA A 276 15.57 -17.58 -4.62
N ASP A 277 16.78 -18.14 -4.55
CA ASP A 277 17.08 -19.35 -3.77
C ASP A 277 16.89 -19.13 -2.26
N ASP A 278 17.28 -17.96 -1.74
CA ASP A 278 17.04 -17.58 -0.35
C ASP A 278 15.54 -17.47 -0.05
N ILE A 279 14.77 -16.87 -0.97
CA ILE A 279 13.33 -16.70 -0.81
C ILE A 279 12.62 -18.05 -0.87
N ILE A 280 12.99 -18.91 -1.82
CA ILE A 280 12.52 -20.29 -1.91
C ILE A 280 12.81 -21.03 -0.60
N ALA A 281 14.00 -20.85 -0.01
CA ALA A 281 14.34 -21.47 1.27
C ALA A 281 13.51 -20.93 2.44
N VAL A 282 13.11 -19.65 2.42
CA VAL A 282 12.18 -19.10 3.43
C VAL A 282 10.78 -19.68 3.24
N ILE A 283 10.26 -19.72 2.02
CA ILE A 283 8.94 -20.27 1.70
C ILE A 283 8.85 -21.74 2.15
N LYS A 284 9.86 -22.56 1.82
CA LYS A 284 9.90 -23.98 2.18
C LYS A 284 9.95 -24.24 3.69
N LYS A 285 10.33 -23.25 4.50
CA LYS A 285 10.36 -23.35 5.98
C LYS A 285 9.07 -22.91 6.65
N GLN A 286 8.13 -22.33 5.89
CA GLN A 286 6.85 -21.90 6.44
C GLN A 286 5.95 -23.10 6.75
N ASP A 287 5.16 -22.97 7.81
CA ASP A 287 4.01 -23.84 8.04
C ASP A 287 2.89 -23.45 7.07
N LYS A 288 2.33 -24.39 6.32
CA LYS A 288 1.27 -24.09 5.34
C LYS A 288 -0.04 -23.68 5.99
N ASP A 289 -0.29 -24.15 7.22
CA ASP A 289 -1.54 -23.89 7.94
C ASP A 289 -1.45 -22.60 8.78
N ASN A 290 -0.24 -22.13 9.08
CA ASN A 290 0.00 -20.89 9.81
C ASN A 290 1.33 -20.21 9.39
N PRO A 291 1.44 -19.73 8.15
CA PRO A 291 2.71 -19.19 7.67
C PRO A 291 2.97 -17.79 8.26
N ASP A 292 4.24 -17.41 8.36
CA ASP A 292 4.64 -16.03 8.65
C ASP A 292 4.64 -15.15 7.38
N TYR A 293 4.74 -15.77 6.20
CA TYR A 293 4.75 -15.10 4.89
C TYR A 293 3.59 -15.56 3.99
N ASP A 294 3.11 -14.71 3.09
CA ASP A 294 2.09 -15.11 2.12
C ASP A 294 2.73 -16.08 1.13
N ILE A 295 2.47 -17.36 1.37
CA ILE A 295 2.92 -18.46 0.54
C ILE A 295 1.79 -19.03 -0.29
N SER A 296 0.68 -18.30 -0.44
CA SER A 296 -0.45 -18.73 -1.27
C SER A 296 0.00 -18.99 -2.71
N GLU A 297 -0.72 -19.89 -3.39
CA GLU A 297 -0.43 -20.25 -4.78
C GLU A 297 -0.33 -19.01 -5.67
N LEU A 298 -1.31 -18.10 -5.54
CA LEU A 298 -1.37 -16.86 -6.30
C LEU A 298 -0.16 -15.96 -6.02
N TYR A 299 0.26 -15.84 -4.75
CA TYR A 299 1.34 -14.95 -4.37
C TYR A 299 2.71 -15.48 -4.83
N ILE A 300 2.96 -16.80 -4.69
CA ILE A 300 4.16 -17.43 -5.26
C ILE A 300 4.14 -17.31 -6.80
N ASN A 301 2.97 -17.42 -7.44
CA ASN A 301 2.87 -17.23 -8.89
C ASN A 301 3.21 -15.80 -9.31
N GLY A 302 2.70 -14.80 -8.58
CA GLY A 302 3.04 -13.39 -8.79
C GLY A 302 4.53 -13.12 -8.63
N LEU A 303 5.18 -13.76 -7.63
CA LEU A 303 6.63 -13.70 -7.46
C LEU A 303 7.37 -14.28 -8.69
N GLY A 304 6.91 -15.40 -9.24
CA GLY A 304 7.47 -15.97 -10.47
C GLY A 304 7.39 -14.99 -11.65
N TYR A 305 6.25 -14.32 -11.83
CA TYR A 305 6.09 -13.30 -12.88
C TYR A 305 6.92 -12.05 -12.63
N TYR A 306 7.13 -11.65 -11.38
CA TYR A 306 8.05 -10.56 -11.03
C TYR A 306 9.48 -10.89 -11.51
N TYR A 307 9.98 -12.09 -11.23
CA TYR A 307 11.30 -12.51 -11.73
C TYR A 307 11.34 -12.62 -13.26
N LEU A 308 10.25 -13.08 -13.88
CA LEU A 308 10.18 -13.29 -15.33
C LEU A 308 10.13 -11.97 -16.11
N ASN A 309 9.29 -11.03 -15.68
CA ASN A 309 8.95 -9.82 -16.42
C ASN A 309 9.73 -8.60 -15.93
N THR A 310 9.88 -8.44 -14.61
CA THR A 310 10.50 -7.26 -14.00
C THR A 310 12.00 -7.44 -13.87
N VAL A 311 12.45 -8.47 -13.15
CA VAL A 311 13.89 -8.75 -12.94
C VAL A 311 14.53 -9.33 -14.21
N LYS A 312 13.72 -9.89 -15.12
CA LYS A 312 14.14 -10.56 -16.35
C LYS A 312 15.09 -11.74 -16.12
N GLN A 313 15.00 -12.38 -14.96
CA GLN A 313 15.78 -13.56 -14.57
C GLN A 313 14.94 -14.82 -14.77
N LYS A 314 14.92 -15.32 -16.01
CA LYS A 314 14.09 -16.47 -16.42
C LYS A 314 14.38 -17.74 -15.61
N ASN A 315 15.64 -18.00 -15.27
CA ASN A 315 16.01 -19.18 -14.48
C ASN A 315 15.42 -19.15 -13.08
N ASP A 316 15.41 -17.99 -12.43
CA ASP A 316 14.87 -17.85 -11.08
C ASP A 316 13.34 -17.84 -11.08
N ALA A 317 12.73 -17.20 -12.08
CA ALA A 317 11.30 -17.36 -12.34
C ALA A 317 10.91 -18.84 -12.49
N LEU A 318 11.68 -19.61 -13.27
CA LEU A 318 11.43 -21.04 -13.48
C LEU A 318 11.49 -21.83 -12.16
N LYS A 319 12.47 -21.54 -11.29
CA LYS A 319 12.57 -22.18 -9.96
C LYS A 319 11.35 -21.86 -9.08
N ILE A 320 10.85 -20.63 -9.13
CA ILE A 320 9.72 -20.17 -8.31
C ILE A 320 8.41 -20.77 -8.82
N PHE A 321 8.18 -20.79 -10.12
CA PHE A 321 7.04 -21.51 -10.71
C PHE A 321 7.11 -23.01 -10.40
N LYS A 322 8.31 -23.60 -10.43
CA LYS A 322 8.49 -25.00 -10.03
C LYS A 322 8.15 -25.23 -8.55
N LEU A 323 8.60 -24.36 -7.66
CA LEU A 323 8.22 -24.39 -6.25
C LEU A 323 6.69 -24.33 -6.09
N ASN A 324 6.02 -23.48 -6.87
CA ASN A 324 4.57 -23.34 -6.81
C ASN A 324 3.86 -24.65 -7.20
N ILE A 325 4.31 -25.33 -8.25
CA ILE A 325 3.84 -26.68 -8.61
C ILE A 325 4.04 -27.67 -7.46
N ASP A 326 5.22 -27.64 -6.82
CA ASP A 326 5.55 -28.58 -5.74
C ASP A 326 4.66 -28.34 -4.50
N MET A 327 4.26 -27.08 -4.23
CA MET A 327 3.42 -26.71 -3.09
C MET A 327 1.91 -26.84 -3.36
N TYR A 328 1.51 -26.71 -4.62
CA TYR A 328 0.11 -26.71 -5.07
C TYR A 328 -0.08 -27.61 -6.31
N PRO A 329 0.20 -28.93 -6.21
CA PRO A 329 0.22 -29.85 -7.35
C PRO A 329 -1.14 -30.04 -8.02
N GLU A 330 -2.23 -29.69 -7.33
CA GLU A 330 -3.60 -29.78 -7.83
C GLU A 330 -4.10 -28.46 -8.47
N SER A 331 -3.36 -27.36 -8.35
CA SER A 331 -3.73 -26.09 -9.00
C SER A 331 -3.24 -26.10 -10.44
N TRP A 332 -4.09 -25.70 -11.40
CA TRP A 332 -3.75 -25.64 -12.82
C TRP A 332 -2.83 -24.46 -13.16
N ASN A 333 -2.93 -23.37 -12.41
CA ASN A 333 -2.30 -22.08 -12.69
C ASN A 333 -0.75 -22.15 -12.62
N PRO A 334 -0.13 -22.81 -11.62
CA PRO A 334 1.32 -23.01 -11.59
C PRO A 334 1.87 -23.77 -12.80
N TYR A 335 1.15 -24.76 -13.32
CA TYR A 335 1.58 -25.51 -14.51
C TYR A 335 1.52 -24.65 -15.77
N ASP A 336 0.50 -23.78 -15.88
CA ASP A 336 0.37 -22.81 -16.97
C ASP A 336 1.54 -21.81 -16.95
N SER A 337 1.79 -21.17 -15.80
CA SER A 337 2.86 -20.19 -15.66
C SER A 337 4.26 -20.81 -15.80
N TYR A 338 4.47 -22.05 -15.34
CA TYR A 338 5.72 -22.79 -15.58
C TYR A 338 5.91 -23.10 -17.06
N ALA A 339 4.86 -23.51 -17.77
CA ALA A 339 4.89 -23.75 -19.21
C ALA A 339 5.21 -22.47 -19.99
N GLU A 340 4.62 -21.33 -19.61
CA GLU A 340 4.91 -20.04 -20.22
C GLU A 340 6.38 -19.65 -20.02
N CYS A 341 6.90 -19.85 -18.82
CA CYS A 341 8.31 -19.59 -18.52
C CYS A 341 9.24 -20.46 -19.38
N LEU A 342 8.97 -21.77 -19.47
CA LEU A 342 9.70 -22.69 -20.34
C LEU A 342 9.65 -22.27 -21.80
N LEU A 343 8.49 -21.83 -22.28
CA LEU A 343 8.32 -21.36 -23.65
C LEU A 343 9.16 -20.11 -23.91
N ARG A 344 9.16 -19.13 -23.00
CA ARG A 344 10.03 -17.93 -23.08
C ARG A 344 11.52 -18.25 -22.96
N MET A 345 11.88 -19.42 -22.43
CA MET A 345 13.24 -19.95 -22.40
C MET A 345 13.58 -20.79 -23.66
N GLY A 346 12.64 -20.98 -24.58
CA GLY A 346 12.83 -21.75 -25.82
C GLY A 346 12.59 -23.27 -25.66
N ASN A 347 12.17 -23.73 -24.50
CA ASN A 347 11.95 -25.14 -24.22
C ASN A 347 10.51 -25.57 -24.57
N LYS A 348 10.22 -25.56 -25.89
CA LYS A 348 8.88 -25.79 -26.44
C LYS A 348 8.30 -27.15 -26.05
N GLU A 349 9.08 -28.22 -26.14
CA GLU A 349 8.60 -29.59 -25.87
C GLU A 349 8.10 -29.74 -24.43
N GLN A 350 8.86 -29.22 -23.45
CA GLN A 350 8.42 -29.26 -22.05
C GLN A 350 7.26 -28.31 -21.80
N ALA A 351 7.25 -27.11 -22.40
CA ALA A 351 6.13 -26.18 -22.27
C ALA A 351 4.80 -26.84 -22.70
N ILE A 352 4.79 -27.56 -23.83
CA ILE A 352 3.60 -28.30 -24.31
C ILE A 352 3.12 -29.32 -23.27
N GLN A 353 4.04 -30.05 -22.62
CA GLN A 353 3.67 -31.03 -21.60
C GLN A 353 3.01 -30.38 -20.39
N TYR A 354 3.55 -29.26 -19.92
CA TYR A 354 3.01 -28.55 -18.75
C TYR A 354 1.72 -27.80 -19.05
N TYR A 355 1.55 -27.21 -20.24
CA TYR A 355 0.25 -26.68 -20.68
C TYR A 355 -0.83 -27.77 -20.76
N LYS A 356 -0.50 -28.95 -21.30
CA LYS A 356 -1.42 -30.10 -21.30
C LYS A 356 -1.79 -30.52 -19.87
N LYS A 357 -0.83 -30.53 -18.95
CA LYS A 357 -1.07 -30.83 -17.54
C LYS A 357 -1.99 -29.79 -16.88
N SER A 358 -1.80 -28.51 -17.19
CA SER A 358 -2.70 -27.44 -16.75
C SER A 358 -4.14 -27.67 -17.25
N LEU A 359 -4.32 -28.05 -18.52
CA LEU A 359 -5.65 -28.36 -19.08
C LEU A 359 -6.31 -29.62 -18.52
N VAL A 360 -5.52 -30.60 -18.08
CA VAL A 360 -6.06 -31.76 -17.36
C VAL A 360 -6.68 -31.33 -16.02
N LEU A 361 -6.08 -30.36 -15.34
CA LEU A 361 -6.56 -29.82 -14.06
C LEU A 361 -7.66 -28.78 -14.22
N ASN A 362 -7.60 -27.98 -15.30
CA ASN A 362 -8.65 -27.03 -15.68
C ASN A 362 -8.82 -27.00 -17.22
N PRO A 363 -9.79 -27.76 -17.76
CA PRO A 363 -10.06 -27.79 -19.20
C PRO A 363 -10.45 -26.45 -19.82
N GLU A 364 -10.84 -25.46 -19.01
CA GLU A 364 -11.25 -24.12 -19.45
C GLU A 364 -10.12 -23.09 -19.40
N ASN A 365 -8.86 -23.50 -19.15
CA ASN A 365 -7.73 -22.57 -19.16
C ASN A 365 -7.47 -22.05 -20.60
N GLU A 366 -8.04 -20.88 -20.90
CA GLU A 366 -7.93 -20.20 -22.20
C GLU A 366 -6.48 -19.93 -22.61
N ASN A 367 -5.59 -19.63 -21.65
CA ASN A 367 -4.18 -19.37 -21.94
C ASN A 367 -3.48 -20.61 -22.47
N ALA A 368 -3.64 -21.75 -21.79
CA ALA A 368 -3.07 -23.02 -22.23
C ALA A 368 -3.65 -23.50 -23.56
N ILE A 369 -4.96 -23.31 -23.79
CA ILE A 369 -5.60 -23.62 -25.09
C ILE A 369 -4.95 -22.79 -26.20
N LYS A 370 -4.85 -21.47 -25.99
CA LYS A 370 -4.25 -20.55 -26.95
C LYS A 370 -2.79 -20.90 -27.23
N ALA A 371 -1.97 -21.04 -26.20
CA ALA A 371 -0.55 -21.36 -26.33
C ALA A 371 -0.32 -22.68 -27.07
N LEU A 372 -1.08 -23.73 -26.77
CA LEU A 372 -0.99 -25.01 -27.47
C LEU A 372 -1.43 -24.91 -28.93
N SER A 373 -2.48 -24.14 -29.22
CA SER A 373 -2.92 -23.93 -30.60
C SER A 373 -1.84 -23.25 -31.44
N GLU A 374 -1.21 -22.20 -30.91
CA GLU A 374 -0.13 -21.46 -31.60
C GLU A 374 1.09 -22.37 -31.84
N LEU A 375 1.48 -23.17 -30.83
CA LEU A 375 2.58 -24.13 -30.94
C LEU A 375 2.30 -25.30 -31.90
N SER A 376 1.04 -25.58 -32.18
CA SER A 376 0.62 -26.63 -33.13
C SER A 376 0.65 -26.16 -34.59
N VAL A 377 0.65 -24.83 -34.82
CA VAL A 377 0.72 -24.24 -36.16
C VAL A 377 2.17 -24.04 -36.64
N GLU A 378 3.13 -24.05 -35.72
CA GLU A 378 4.57 -23.88 -36.00
C GLU A 378 5.33 -25.19 -36.34
N ASN A 379 4.67 -26.35 -36.25
CA ASN A 379 5.20 -27.66 -36.67
C ASN A 379 4.55 -28.12 -37.97
#